data_AF-U3A2W8-F1
#
_entry.id   AF-U3A2W8-F1
#
_cell.length_a   1.000
_cell.length_b   1.000
_cell.length_c   1.000
_cell.angle_alpha   90.00
_cell.angle_beta   90.00
_cell.angle_gamma   90.00
#
_symmetry.space_group_name_H-M   'P 1'
#
loop_
_entity.id
_entity.type
_entity.pdbx_description
1 polymer ?
#
loop_
_entity_poly.entity_id
_entity_poly.type
_entity_poly.pdbx_seq_one_letter_code
_entity_poly.pdbx_strand_id
1 'polypeptide(L)'
;MEQEMRLLLAEIALMATGMHQHKEANLIADSLEKSAASKEVIAMIRSMSLMNRGLYHDAYRLLAPLCTDFPDLISLAALAAGKAGLLNQAESLLQTALQGNQQSQEFAQSYLRDIRCA
;
A
#
# COMPACT_ATOMS: atom_id res chain seq x y z
N MET A 1 -23.36 5.11 3.99
CA MET A 1 -23.01 3.68 4.06
C MET A 1 -22.60 3.38 5.49
N GLU A 2 -23.12 2.32 6.08
CA GLU A 2 -22.76 1.90 7.44
C GLU A 2 -21.30 1.46 7.51
N GLN A 3 -20.71 1.53 8.71
CA GLN A 3 -19.29 1.24 8.91
C GLN A 3 -18.92 -0.20 8.55
N GLU A 4 -19.73 -1.17 8.98
CA GLU A 4 -19.49 -2.60 8.69
C GLU A 4 -19.51 -2.89 7.19
N MET A 5 -20.45 -2.29 6.46
CA MET A 5 -20.50 -2.42 5.00
C MET A 5 -19.26 -1.84 4.31
N ARG A 6 -18.73 -0.71 4.81
CA ARG A 6 -17.48 -0.12 4.27
C ARG A 6 -16.29 -1.04 4.48
N LEU A 7 -16.19 -1.67 5.65
CA LEU A 7 -15.11 -2.62 5.96
C LEU A 7 -15.19 -3.85 5.05
N LEU A 8 -16.37 -4.46 4.95
CA LEU A 8 -16.59 -5.61 4.07
C LEU A 8 -16.24 -5.29 2.61
N LEU A 9 -16.66 -4.14 2.10
CA LEU A 9 -16.31 -3.70 0.74
C LEU A 9 -14.80 -3.49 0.57
N ALA A 10 -14.11 -2.92 1.56
CA ALA A 10 -12.67 -2.74 1.51
C ALA A 10 -11.93 -4.09 1.44
N GLU A 11 -12.34 -5.07 2.25
CA GLU A 11 -11.80 -6.44 2.23
C GLU A 11 -12.04 -7.13 0.87
N ILE A 12 -13.26 -7.03 0.33
CA ILE A 12 -13.61 -7.55 -1.00
C ILE A 12 -12.74 -6.90 -2.08
N ALA A 13 -12.54 -5.58 -2.01
CA ALA A 13 -11.70 -4.87 -2.98
C ALA A 13 -10.24 -5.35 -2.92
N LEU A 14 -9.69 -5.55 -1.73
CA LEU A 14 -8.33 -6.09 -1.56
C LEU A 14 -8.22 -7.50 -2.15
N MET A 15 -9.17 -8.39 -1.85
CA MET A 15 -9.22 -9.73 -2.46
C MET A 15 -9.29 -9.66 -3.99
N ALA A 16 -10.13 -8.78 -4.53
CA ALA A 16 -10.27 -8.57 -5.97
C ALA A 16 -8.93 -8.14 -6.62
N THR A 17 -8.12 -7.33 -5.95
CA THR A 17 -6.77 -6.97 -6.47
C THR A 17 -5.85 -8.18 -6.64
N GLY A 18 -5.96 -9.20 -5.78
CA GLY A 18 -5.19 -10.44 -5.84
C GLY A 18 -5.74 -11.47 -6.83
N MET A 19 -7.02 -11.35 -7.19
CA MET A 19 -7.71 -12.21 -8.17
C MET A 19 -7.72 -11.62 -9.60
N HIS A 20 -6.89 -10.60 -9.85
CA HIS A 20 -6.83 -9.86 -11.11
C HIS A 20 -8.12 -9.14 -11.53
N GLN A 21 -9.06 -8.94 -10.59
CA GLN A 21 -10.32 -8.21 -10.78
C GLN A 21 -10.12 -6.72 -10.45
N HIS A 22 -9.23 -6.07 -11.21
CA HIS A 22 -8.75 -4.72 -10.92
C HIS A 22 -9.82 -3.63 -11.17
N LYS A 23 -10.74 -3.87 -12.11
CA LYS A 23 -11.81 -2.91 -12.41
C LYS A 23 -12.80 -2.86 -11.25
N GLU A 24 -13.16 -4.04 -10.73
CA GLU A 24 -14.06 -4.25 -9.60
C GLU A 24 -13.46 -3.63 -8.34
N ALA A 25 -12.18 -3.89 -8.05
CA ALA A 25 -11.48 -3.27 -6.93
C ALA A 25 -11.51 -1.73 -6.99
N ASN A 26 -11.28 -1.15 -8.17
CA ASN A 26 -11.32 0.30 -8.35
C ASN A 26 -12.74 0.89 -8.24
N LEU A 27 -13.76 0.21 -8.79
CA LEU A 27 -15.15 0.62 -8.63
C LEU A 27 -15.58 0.65 -7.15
N ILE A 28 -15.12 -0.34 -6.37
CA ILE A 28 -15.37 -0.36 -4.93
C ILE A 28 -14.61 0.79 -4.25
N ALA A 29 -13.34 1.02 -4.59
CA ALA A 29 -12.57 2.13 -4.05
C ALA A 29 -13.22 3.50 -4.31
N ASP A 30 -13.76 3.71 -5.53
CA ASP A 30 -14.48 4.94 -5.90
C ASP A 30 -15.79 5.11 -5.10
N SER A 31 -16.47 3.99 -4.80
CA SER A 31 -17.65 3.99 -3.91
C SER A 31 -17.27 4.33 -2.47
N LEU A 32 -16.17 3.75 -1.97
CA LEU A 32 -15.65 4.01 -0.64
C LEU A 32 -15.24 5.48 -0.46
N GLU A 33 -14.59 6.08 -1.46
CA GLU A 33 -14.19 7.49 -1.49
C GLU A 33 -15.39 8.43 -1.32
N LYS A 34 -16.50 8.15 -2.00
CA LYS A 34 -17.77 8.91 -1.86
C LYS A 34 -18.44 8.71 -0.49
N SER A 35 -18.11 7.64 0.22
CA SER A 35 -18.75 7.24 1.48
C SER A 35 -18.00 7.69 2.74
N ALA A 36 -17.05 8.63 2.59
CA ALA A 36 -16.14 9.09 3.65
C ALA A 36 -15.30 7.98 4.29
N ALA A 37 -14.92 6.96 3.51
CA ALA A 37 -13.91 6.01 3.94
C ALA A 37 -12.54 6.70 4.09
N SER A 38 -11.66 6.11 4.91
CA SER A 38 -10.31 6.65 5.10
C SER A 38 -9.53 6.68 3.78
N LYS A 39 -8.84 7.80 3.53
CA LYS A 39 -7.92 7.94 2.38
C LYS A 39 -6.86 6.84 2.36
N GLU A 40 -6.45 6.38 3.54
CA GLU A 40 -5.52 5.27 3.73
C GLU A 40 -6.03 3.97 3.08
N VAL A 41 -7.28 3.59 3.36
CA VAL A 41 -7.89 2.37 2.83
C VAL A 41 -8.00 2.42 1.31
N ILE A 42 -8.42 3.58 0.79
CA ILE A 42 -8.53 3.80 -0.66
C ILE A 42 -7.16 3.72 -1.32
N ALA A 43 -6.14 4.33 -0.70
CA ALA A 43 -4.78 4.30 -1.19
C ALA A 43 -4.22 2.88 -1.21
N MET A 44 -4.44 2.10 -0.14
CA MET A 44 -4.02 0.71 -0.05
C MET A 44 -4.65 -0.16 -1.15
N ILE A 45 -5.96 -0.04 -1.40
CA ILE A 45 -6.62 -0.80 -2.48
C ILE A 45 -6.03 -0.43 -3.85
N ARG A 46 -5.92 0.88 -4.14
CA ARG A 46 -5.43 1.36 -5.43
C ARG A 46 -3.97 0.97 -5.66
N SER A 47 -3.11 1.09 -4.65
CA SER A 47 -1.70 0.69 -4.75
C SER A 47 -1.54 -0.83 -4.91
N MET A 48 -2.29 -1.65 -4.17
CA MET A 48 -2.26 -3.10 -4.32
C MET A 48 -2.68 -3.54 -5.73
N SER A 49 -3.72 -2.90 -6.29
CA SER A 49 -4.15 -3.13 -7.68
C SER A 49 -3.05 -2.79 -8.68
N LEU A 50 -2.32 -1.69 -8.49
CA LEU A 50 -1.18 -1.30 -9.33
C LEU A 50 0.00 -2.28 -9.19
N MET A 51 0.37 -2.64 -7.96
CA MET A 51 1.49 -3.52 -7.68
C MET A 51 1.28 -4.93 -8.23
N ASN A 52 0.07 -5.48 -8.11
CA ASN A 52 -0.29 -6.78 -8.69
C ASN A 52 -0.29 -6.80 -10.23
N ARG A 53 -0.20 -5.62 -10.87
CA ARG A 53 -0.04 -5.45 -12.32
C ARG A 53 1.40 -5.10 -12.73
N GLY A 54 2.33 -5.07 -11.78
CA GLY A 54 3.72 -4.66 -12.02
C GLY A 54 3.94 -3.14 -12.16
N LEU A 55 2.92 -2.32 -11.87
CA LEU A 55 2.99 -0.85 -11.99
C LEU A 55 3.57 -0.22 -10.72
N TYR A 56 4.78 -0.65 -10.34
CA TYR A 56 5.40 -0.31 -9.06
C TYR A 56 5.73 1.17 -8.91
N HIS A 57 6.18 1.84 -9.99
CA HIS A 57 6.45 3.28 -9.99
C HIS A 57 5.20 4.11 -9.67
N ASP A 58 4.06 3.75 -10.28
CA ASP A 58 2.80 4.47 -10.06
C ASP A 58 2.24 4.20 -8.67
N ALA A 59 2.38 2.97 -8.17
CA ALA A 59 2.00 2.62 -6.79
C ALA A 59 2.83 3.42 -5.77
N TYR A 60 4.14 3.53 -5.96
CA TYR A 60 5.01 4.34 -5.11
C TYR A 60 4.61 5.82 -5.16
N ARG A 61 4.40 6.38 -6.36
CA ARG A 61 3.98 7.79 -6.52
C ARG A 61 2.66 8.08 -5.79
N LEU A 62 1.74 7.12 -5.78
CA LEU A 62 0.46 7.23 -5.08
C LEU A 62 0.64 7.18 -3.55
N LEU A 63 1.52 6.32 -3.05
CA LEU A 63 1.68 6.09 -1.60
C LEU A 63 2.60 7.11 -0.92
N ALA A 64 3.70 7.51 -1.55
CA ALA A 64 4.75 8.30 -0.90
C ALA A 64 4.25 9.60 -0.22
N PRO A 65 3.34 10.39 -0.82
CA PRO A 65 2.82 11.59 -0.17
C PRO A 65 1.97 11.30 1.08
N LEU A 66 1.35 10.12 1.14
CA LEU A 66 0.42 9.73 2.19
C LEU A 66 1.11 9.16 3.43
N CYS A 67 2.36 8.72 3.31
CA CYS A 67 3.13 8.12 4.40
C CYS A 67 3.35 9.06 5.60
N THR A 68 3.24 10.38 5.41
CA THR A 68 3.36 11.34 6.52
C THR A 68 2.13 11.31 7.41
N ASP A 69 0.94 11.19 6.80
CA ASP A 69 -0.34 11.17 7.51
C ASP A 69 -0.73 9.76 7.96
N PHE A 70 -0.28 8.73 7.23
CA PHE A 70 -0.60 7.33 7.45
C PHE A 70 0.68 6.47 7.49
N PRO A 71 1.33 6.38 8.68
CA PRO A 71 2.57 5.62 8.84
C PRO A 71 2.46 4.14 8.50
N ASP A 72 1.28 3.53 8.63
CA ASP A 72 1.06 2.12 8.30
C ASP A 72 1.22 1.82 6.80
N LEU A 73 1.16 2.85 5.93
CA LEU A 73 1.43 2.72 4.50
C LEU A 73 2.93 2.69 4.16
N ILE A 74 3.83 3.02 5.09
CA ILE A 74 5.28 3.13 4.82
C ILE A 74 5.84 1.82 4.30
N SER A 75 5.50 0.69 4.92
CA SER A 75 5.97 -0.63 4.50
C SER A 75 5.53 -0.97 3.06
N LEU A 76 4.29 -0.61 2.71
CA LEU A 76 3.76 -0.82 1.36
C LEU A 76 4.43 0.11 0.33
N ALA A 77 4.69 1.36 0.70
CA ALA A 77 5.40 2.33 -0.13
C ALA A 77 6.86 1.89 -0.37
N ALA A 78 7.52 1.38 0.66
CA ALA A 78 8.87 0.84 0.57
C ALA A 78 8.93 -0.37 -0.38
N LEU A 79 7.96 -1.28 -0.27
CA LEU A 79 7.84 -2.43 -1.17
C LEU A 79 7.65 -1.98 -2.63
N ALA A 80 6.77 -1.01 -2.87
CA ALA A 80 6.56 -0.45 -4.19
C ALA A 80 7.84 0.20 -4.75
N ALA A 81 8.55 1.00 -3.94
CA ALA A 81 9.80 1.63 -4.32
C ALA A 81 10.89 0.61 -4.67
N GLY A 82 11.08 -0.42 -3.84
CA GLY A 82 12.08 -1.46 -4.07
C GLY A 82 11.80 -2.28 -5.33
N LYS A 83 10.54 -2.68 -5.55
CA LYS A 83 10.12 -3.36 -6.79
C LYS A 83 10.21 -2.45 -8.04
N ALA A 84 10.14 -1.14 -7.86
CA ALA A 84 10.37 -0.16 -8.92
C ALA A 84 11.86 0.09 -9.21
N GLY A 85 12.79 -0.45 -8.42
CA GLY A 85 14.23 -0.17 -8.53
C GLY A 85 14.66 1.15 -7.88
N LEU A 86 13.78 1.80 -7.12
CA LEU A 86 14.04 3.05 -6.39
C LEU A 86 14.66 2.75 -5.01
N LEU A 87 15.85 2.14 -5.01
CA LEU A 87 16.45 1.55 -3.81
C LEU A 87 16.71 2.58 -2.70
N ASN A 88 17.20 3.77 -3.05
CA ASN A 88 17.46 4.83 -2.07
C ASN A 88 16.15 5.28 -1.37
N GLN A 89 15.05 5.37 -2.11
CA GLN A 89 13.75 5.72 -1.57
C GLN A 89 13.20 4.59 -0.68
N ALA A 90 13.36 3.34 -1.13
CA ALA A 90 12.97 2.17 -0.35
C ALA A 90 13.74 2.11 0.97
N GLU A 91 15.07 2.25 0.96
CA GLU A 91 15.89 2.27 2.16
C GLU A 91 15.48 3.38 3.12
N SER A 92 15.27 4.60 2.62
CA SER A 92 14.83 5.72 3.45
C SER A 92 13.51 5.43 4.15
N LEU A 93 12.52 4.87 3.44
CA LEU A 93 11.24 4.50 4.02
C LEU A 93 11.37 3.38 5.05
N LEU A 94 12.22 2.39 4.80
CA LEU A 94 12.46 1.29 5.72
C LEU A 94 13.13 1.76 7.01
N GLN A 95 14.05 2.74 6.94
CA GLN A 95 14.60 3.37 8.14
C GLN A 95 13.51 4.06 8.99
N THR A 96 12.52 4.68 8.35
CA THR A 96 11.35 5.22 9.06
C THR A 96 10.49 4.11 9.67
N ALA A 97 10.23 3.02 8.93
CA ALA A 97 9.46 1.88 9.42
C ALA A 97 10.11 1.15 10.61
N LEU A 98 11.45 1.17 10.73
CA LEU A 98 12.17 0.66 11.91
C LEU A 98 11.87 1.42 13.21
N GLN A 99 11.29 2.62 13.12
CA GLN A 99 10.85 3.40 14.29
C GLN A 99 9.34 3.26 14.54
N GLY A 100 8.63 2.45 13.73
CA GLY A 100 7.19 2.24 13.81
C GLY A 100 6.78 1.15 14.79
N ASN A 101 5.58 0.59 14.57
CA ASN A 101 5.07 -0.56 15.32
C ASN A 101 5.87 -1.84 15.03
N GLN A 102 5.66 -2.88 15.85
CA GLN A 102 6.39 -4.15 15.74
C GLN A 102 6.31 -4.76 14.33
N GLN A 103 5.12 -4.78 13.71
CA GLN A 103 4.94 -5.33 12.38
C GLN A 103 5.73 -4.56 11.32
N SER A 104 5.78 -3.24 11.42
CA SER A 104 6.57 -2.38 10.52
C SER A 104 8.06 -2.60 10.71
N GLN A 105 8.52 -2.78 11.96
CA GLN A 105 9.92 -3.09 12.26
C GLN A 105 10.34 -4.44 11.67
N GLU A 106 9.55 -5.49 11.88
CA GLU A 106 9.81 -6.83 11.37
C GLU A 106 9.87 -6.83 9.83
N PHE A 107 8.90 -6.18 9.18
CA PHE A 107 8.92 -6.00 7.74
C PHE A 107 10.17 -5.27 7.27
N ALA A 108 10.51 -4.15 7.92
CA ALA A 108 11.64 -3.33 7.52
C ALA A 108 12.99 -4.05 7.66
N GLN A 109 13.19 -4.80 8.74
CA GLN A 109 14.39 -5.61 8.95
C GLN A 109 14.54 -6.70 7.90
N SER A 110 13.45 -7.40 7.58
CA SER A 110 13.45 -8.44 6.55
C SER A 110 13.75 -7.84 5.17
N TYR A 111 13.01 -6.80 4.78
CA TYR A 111 13.09 -6.26 3.43
C TYR A 111 14.38 -5.46 3.17
N LEU A 112 14.95 -4.80 4.19
CA LEU A 112 16.29 -4.18 4.09
C LEU A 112 17.37 -5.20 3.73
N ARG A 113 17.26 -6.43 4.25
CA ARG A 113 18.20 -7.51 3.92
C ARG A 113 18.08 -7.89 2.45
N ASP A 114 16.85 -8.05 1.96
CA ASP A 114 16.59 -8.44 0.58
C ASP A 114 17.12 -7.41 -0.43
N ILE A 115 16.86 -6.12 -0.22
CA ILE A 115 17.26 -5.07 -1.17
C ILE A 115 18.77 -4.75 -1.15
N ARG A 116 19.48 -5.11 -0.09
CA ARG A 116 20.95 -4.95 0.01
C ARG A 116 21.74 -6.12 -0.55
N CYS A 117 21.07 -7.26 -0.74
CA CYS A 117 21.67 -8.49 -1.28
C CYS A 117 21.26 -8.76 -2.74
N ALA A 118 20.40 -7.93 -3.33
CA ALA A 118 19.96 -7.99 -4.72
C ALA A 118 20.90 -7.24 -5.66
#